data_AF-A0A950PVY8-F1
#
_entry.id   AF-A0A950PVY8-F1
#
_cell.length_a   1.000
_cell.length_b   1.000
_cell.length_c   1.000
_cell.angle_alpha   90.00
_cell.angle_beta   90.00
_cell.angle_gamma   90.00
#
_symmetry.space_group_name_H-M   'P 1'
#
loop_
_entity.id
_entity.type
_entity.pdbx_description
1 polymer ?
#
loop_
_entity_poly.entity_id
_entity_poly.type
_entity_poly.pdbx_seq_one_letter_code
_entity_poly.pdbx_strand_id
1 'polypeptide(L)'
;LGLAGIGRTLPSLPILMLLLPLLGVGVAPAVVALALLAIPPIVINVDVGIRGVPPSALEAATAMGMTGAQRFFRVIVPLAMPVSLSGVRTATTETIASATLATFIGAGGLGDEIVRGLQTDNSVLLLSAAAVVAALALGADLLLAAGGRLAAREA
;
A
#
# COMPACT_ATOMS: atom_id res chain seq x y z
N LEU A 1 11.97 -9.68 8.45
CA LEU A 1 11.30 -8.59 9.19
C LEU A 1 12.17 -7.34 9.42
N GLY A 2 13.48 -7.45 9.71
CA GLY A 2 14.31 -6.31 10.12
C GLY A 2 14.27 -5.07 9.22
N LEU A 3 14.51 -5.21 7.90
CA LEU A 3 14.54 -4.06 6.97
C LEU A 3 13.14 -3.54 6.59
N ALA A 4 12.16 -4.41 6.44
CA ALA A 4 10.79 -4.01 6.08
C ALA A 4 10.05 -3.34 7.25
N GLY A 5 10.33 -3.75 8.50
CA GLY A 5 9.81 -3.11 9.70
C GLY A 5 10.35 -1.68 9.89
N ILE A 6 11.62 -1.45 9.57
CA ILE A 6 12.22 -0.10 9.56
C ILE A 6 11.47 0.80 8.58
N GLY A 7 11.11 0.30 7.40
CA GLY A 7 10.34 1.05 6.41
C GLY A 7 8.99 1.57 6.93
N ARG A 8 8.32 0.84 7.83
CA ARG A 8 7.07 1.29 8.48
C ARG A 8 7.26 2.31 9.61
N THR A 9 8.45 2.39 10.18
CA THR A 9 8.75 3.40 11.22
C THR A 9 9.05 4.76 10.63
N LEU A 10 9.32 4.83 9.32
CA LEU A 10 9.60 6.10 8.65
C LEU A 10 8.30 6.88 8.45
N PRO A 11 8.17 8.09 9.02
CA PRO A 11 7.05 8.97 8.74
C PRO A 11 7.06 9.40 7.25
N SER A 12 5.88 9.50 6.64
CA SER A 12 5.72 9.81 5.22
C SER A 12 6.22 11.20 4.83
N LEU A 13 5.98 12.22 5.67
CA LEU A 13 6.39 13.61 5.39
C LEU A 13 7.92 13.78 5.31
N PRO A 14 8.73 13.24 6.23
CA PRO A 14 10.18 13.26 6.08
C PRO A 14 10.72 12.56 4.83
N ILE A 15 10.10 11.46 4.38
CA ILE A 15 10.48 10.81 3.12
C ILE A 15 10.21 11.74 1.92
N LEU A 16 9.04 12.38 1.89
CA LEU A 16 8.70 13.37 0.85
C LEU A 16 9.72 14.52 0.83
N MET A 17 10.03 15.07 2.01
CA MET A 17 10.98 16.18 2.14
C MET A 17 12.42 15.79 1.78
N LEU A 18 12.83 14.55 2.06
CA LEU A 18 14.17 14.05 1.74
C LEU A 18 14.42 14.00 0.23
N LEU A 19 13.38 13.82 -0.58
CA LEU A 19 13.51 13.80 -2.03
C LEU A 19 13.64 15.20 -2.65
N LEU A 20 13.29 16.26 -1.93
CA LEU A 20 13.37 17.65 -2.41
C LEU A 20 14.78 18.05 -2.91
N PRO A 21 15.88 17.85 -2.14
CA PRO A 21 17.22 18.18 -2.62
C PRO A 21 17.73 17.25 -3.73
N LEU A 22 17.15 16.05 -3.88
CA LEU A 22 17.60 15.03 -4.83
C LEU A 22 16.91 15.14 -6.18
N LEU A 23 15.62 15.47 -6.19
CA LEU A 23 14.73 15.40 -7.36
C LEU A 23 13.97 16.71 -7.62
N GLY A 24 14.12 17.71 -6.75
CA GLY A 24 13.43 19.00 -6.86
C GLY A 24 12.01 18.98 -6.31
N VAL A 25 11.18 19.91 -6.79
CA VAL A 25 9.78 20.15 -6.38
C VAL A 25 8.84 19.56 -7.43
N GLY A 26 7.70 19.01 -7.00
CA GLY A 26 6.59 18.67 -7.92
C GLY A 26 6.10 17.23 -7.82
N VAL A 27 5.38 16.81 -8.86
CA VAL A 27 4.71 15.49 -8.90
C VAL A 27 5.71 14.34 -8.99
N ALA A 28 6.80 14.49 -9.75
CA ALA A 28 7.80 13.45 -9.92
C ALA A 28 8.42 12.96 -8.59
N PRO A 29 8.97 13.83 -7.71
CA PRO A 29 9.47 13.39 -6.40
C PRO A 29 8.36 12.82 -5.51
N ALA A 30 7.13 13.35 -5.58
CA ALA A 30 6.01 12.79 -4.83
C ALA A 30 5.70 11.34 -5.23
N VAL A 31 5.65 11.05 -6.54
CA VAL A 31 5.42 9.69 -7.04
C VAL A 31 6.51 8.74 -6.58
N VAL A 32 7.78 9.17 -6.62
CA VAL A 32 8.90 8.36 -6.14
C VAL A 32 8.78 8.08 -4.63
N ALA A 33 8.51 9.09 -3.81
CA ALA A 33 8.32 8.91 -2.37
C ALA A 33 7.15 7.97 -2.05
N LEU A 34 6.01 8.17 -2.70
CA LEU A 34 4.81 7.35 -2.51
C LEU A 34 5.04 5.91 -2.95
N ALA A 35 5.75 5.68 -4.06
CA ALA A 35 6.14 4.34 -4.48
C ALA A 35 7.03 3.65 -3.44
N LEU A 36 8.01 4.37 -2.87
CA LEU A 36 8.87 3.84 -1.80
C LEU A 36 8.06 3.50 -0.55
N LEU A 37 7.12 4.36 -0.17
CA LEU A 37 6.23 4.18 0.98
C LEU A 37 5.26 3.00 0.81
N ALA A 38 4.90 2.64 -0.42
CA ALA A 38 4.02 1.51 -0.71
C ALA A 38 4.72 0.15 -0.57
N ILE A 39 6.05 0.08 -0.65
CA ILE A 39 6.80 -1.20 -0.63
C ILE A 39 6.66 -1.94 0.71
N PRO A 40 6.88 -1.32 1.88
CA PRO A 40 6.83 -2.03 3.16
C PRO A 40 5.54 -2.83 3.43
N PRO A 41 4.32 -2.26 3.31
CA PRO A 41 3.09 -3.03 3.55
C PRO A 41 2.93 -4.21 2.58
N ILE A 42 3.35 -4.07 1.32
CA ILE A 42 3.30 -5.16 0.34
C ILE A 42 4.25 -6.29 0.75
N VAL A 43 5.52 -5.96 0.99
CA VAL A 43 6.55 -6.95 1.35
C VAL A 43 6.21 -7.68 2.64
N ILE A 44 5.74 -6.95 3.65
CA ILE A 44 5.35 -7.54 4.94
C ILE A 44 4.21 -8.54 4.76
N ASN A 45 3.15 -8.17 4.03
CA ASN A 45 2.01 -9.06 3.84
C ASN A 45 2.32 -10.25 2.92
N VAL A 46 3.21 -10.09 1.95
CA VAL A 46 3.71 -11.22 1.15
C VAL A 46 4.48 -12.20 2.03
N ASP A 47 5.39 -11.72 2.89
CA ASP A 47 6.13 -12.58 3.83
C ASP A 47 5.19 -13.29 4.82
N VAL A 48 4.21 -12.56 5.38
CA VAL A 48 3.18 -13.14 6.26
C VAL A 48 2.35 -14.19 5.50
N GLY A 49 1.95 -13.91 4.26
CA GLY A 49 1.17 -14.84 3.44
C GLY A 49 1.92 -16.14 3.15
N ILE A 50 3.21 -16.04 2.77
CA ILE A 50 4.05 -17.21 2.49
C ILE A 50 4.31 -18.01 3.77
N ARG A 51 4.62 -17.36 4.89
CA ARG A 51 4.83 -18.02 6.19
C ARG A 51 3.56 -18.63 6.76
N GLY A 52 2.40 -18.08 6.39
CA GLY A 52 1.08 -18.57 6.80
C GLY A 52 0.61 -19.82 6.06
N VAL A 53 1.35 -20.29 5.04
CA VAL A 53 0.98 -21.51 4.30
C VAL A 53 1.08 -22.73 5.24
N PRO A 54 0.02 -23.55 5.36
CA PRO A 54 0.01 -24.68 6.28
C PRO A 54 1.12 -25.70 5.96
N PRO A 55 1.87 -26.20 6.96
CA PRO A 55 2.89 -27.23 6.76
C PRO A 55 2.34 -28.49 6.08
N SER A 56 1.11 -28.89 6.41
CA SER A 56 0.44 -30.04 5.80
C SER A 56 0.24 -29.90 4.29
N ALA A 57 -0.04 -28.70 3.79
CA ALA A 57 -0.15 -28.45 2.34
C ALA A 57 1.21 -28.60 1.64
N LEU A 58 2.29 -28.21 2.32
CA LEU A 58 3.66 -28.33 1.83
C LEU A 58 4.17 -29.77 1.83
N GLU A 59 3.82 -30.54 2.87
CA GLU A 59 4.09 -31.97 2.97
C GLU A 59 3.33 -32.74 1.90
N ALA A 60 2.04 -32.45 1.69
CA ALA A 60 1.24 -33.05 0.63
C ALA A 60 1.83 -32.75 -0.75
N ALA A 61 2.23 -31.50 -1.03
CA ALA A 61 2.90 -31.14 -2.28
C ALA A 61 4.19 -31.95 -2.51
N THR A 62 4.95 -32.18 -1.44
CA THR A 62 6.19 -32.97 -1.48
C THR A 62 5.91 -34.45 -1.71
N ALA A 63 4.91 -35.03 -1.02
CA ALA A 63 4.48 -36.41 -1.21
C ALA A 63 3.94 -36.69 -2.63
N MET A 64 3.35 -35.67 -3.26
CA MET A 64 2.91 -35.71 -4.66
C MET A 64 4.06 -35.59 -5.68
N GLY A 65 5.32 -35.51 -5.22
CA GLY A 65 6.49 -35.40 -6.10
C GLY A 65 6.65 -34.04 -6.77
N MET A 66 6.03 -32.98 -6.24
CA MET A 66 6.16 -31.64 -6.84
C MET A 66 7.59 -31.11 -6.73
N THR A 67 8.10 -30.59 -7.84
CA THR A 67 9.35 -29.80 -7.85
C THR A 67 9.17 -28.47 -7.10
N GLY A 68 10.28 -27.83 -6.72
CA GLY A 68 10.24 -26.55 -6.01
C GLY A 68 9.43 -25.47 -6.75
N ALA A 69 9.58 -25.38 -8.07
CA ALA A 69 8.81 -24.43 -8.90
C ALA A 69 7.31 -24.77 -8.93
N GLN A 70 6.95 -26.05 -9.06
CA GLN A 70 5.56 -26.49 -9.02
C GLN A 70 4.93 -26.20 -7.66
N ARG A 71 5.62 -26.53 -6.57
CA ARG A 71 5.17 -26.24 -5.20
C ARG A 71 5.02 -24.74 -4.97
N PHE A 72 5.93 -23.92 -5.48
CA PHE A 72 5.84 -22.47 -5.35
C PHE A 72 4.61 -21.91 -6.08
N PHE A 73 4.46 -22.17 -7.38
CA PHE A 73 3.39 -21.56 -8.17
C PHE A 73 2.01 -22.21 -7.98
N ARG A 74 1.94 -23.50 -7.61
CA ARG A 74 0.65 -24.23 -7.48
C ARG A 74 0.15 -24.36 -6.05
N VAL A 75 0.99 -24.14 -5.05
CA VAL A 75 0.60 -24.31 -3.63
C VAL A 75 0.88 -23.06 -2.83
N ILE A 76 2.14 -22.59 -2.80
CA ILE A 76 2.52 -21.45 -1.96
C ILE A 76 1.84 -20.16 -2.46
N VAL A 77 1.98 -19.84 -3.75
CA VAL A 77 1.43 -18.59 -4.31
C VAL A 77 -0.10 -18.52 -4.15
N PRO A 78 -0.90 -19.54 -4.53
CA PRO A 78 -2.35 -19.48 -4.36
C PRO A 78 -2.80 -19.34 -2.90
N LEU A 79 -2.17 -20.09 -1.99
CA LEU A 79 -2.53 -20.05 -0.55
C LEU A 79 -2.09 -18.74 0.12
N ALA A 80 -0.97 -18.15 -0.30
CA ALA A 80 -0.47 -16.86 0.21
C ALA A 80 -1.18 -15.64 -0.42
N MET A 81 -1.87 -15.83 -1.54
CA MET A 81 -2.46 -14.78 -2.37
C MET A 81 -3.41 -13.86 -1.58
N PRO A 82 -4.40 -14.38 -0.80
CA PRO A 82 -5.37 -13.53 -0.11
C PRO A 82 -4.72 -12.57 0.89
N VAL A 83 -3.70 -13.04 1.60
CA VAL A 83 -2.91 -12.23 2.54
C VAL A 83 -2.03 -11.24 1.78
N SER A 84 -1.38 -11.68 0.70
CA SER A 84 -0.53 -10.83 -0.13
C SER A 84 -1.31 -9.63 -0.72
N LEU A 85 -2.54 -9.85 -1.21
CA LEU A 85 -3.41 -8.77 -1.70
C LEU A 85 -3.85 -7.81 -0.59
N SER A 86 -3.96 -8.28 0.65
CA SER A 86 -4.21 -7.39 1.78
C SER A 86 -3.08 -6.37 1.94
N GLY A 87 -1.84 -6.75 1.61
CA GLY A 87 -0.70 -5.84 1.51
C GLY A 87 -0.87 -4.74 0.48
N VAL A 88 -1.31 -5.08 -0.74
CA VAL A 88 -1.58 -4.11 -1.81
C VAL A 88 -2.69 -3.15 -1.41
N ARG A 89 -3.74 -3.67 -0.78
CA ARG A 89 -4.86 -2.88 -0.26
C ARG A 89 -4.39 -1.88 0.80
N THR A 90 -3.63 -2.34 1.80
CA THR A 90 -3.03 -1.46 2.81
C THR A 90 -2.12 -0.41 2.19
N ALA A 91 -1.24 -0.81 1.26
CA ALA A 91 -0.34 0.11 0.57
C ALA A 91 -1.10 1.21 -0.19
N THR A 92 -2.20 0.84 -0.86
CA THR A 92 -3.03 1.77 -1.62
C THR A 92 -3.67 2.81 -0.70
N THR A 93 -4.29 2.37 0.39
CA THR A 93 -4.95 3.25 1.37
C THR A 93 -3.93 4.18 2.05
N GLU A 94 -2.78 3.65 2.48
CA GLU A 94 -1.70 4.44 3.08
C GLU A 94 -1.10 5.46 2.07
N THR A 95 -0.99 5.09 0.80
CA THR A 95 -0.50 5.95 -0.27
C THR A 95 -1.45 7.10 -0.57
N ILE A 96 -2.76 6.84 -0.68
CA ILE A 96 -3.78 7.88 -0.90
C ILE A 96 -3.77 8.88 0.26
N ALA A 97 -3.72 8.39 1.50
CA ALA A 97 -3.60 9.26 2.67
C ALA A 97 -2.32 10.10 2.62
N SER A 98 -1.18 9.48 2.33
CA SER A 98 0.13 10.16 2.27
C SER A 98 0.24 11.15 1.11
N ALA A 99 -0.47 10.92 0.00
CA ALA A 99 -0.47 11.82 -1.16
C ALA A 99 -1.00 13.21 -0.80
N THR A 100 -1.85 13.34 0.24
CA THR A 100 -2.28 14.66 0.73
C THR A 100 -1.12 15.52 1.26
N LEU A 101 -0.05 14.90 1.74
CA LEU A 101 1.14 15.58 2.23
C LEU A 101 2.06 16.05 1.10
N ALA A 102 1.85 15.57 -0.13
CA ALA A 102 2.67 15.94 -1.28
C ALA A 102 2.50 17.43 -1.68
N THR A 103 1.42 18.09 -1.21
CA THR A 103 1.25 19.54 -1.29
C THR A 103 2.48 20.30 -0.77
N PHE A 104 3.11 19.81 0.32
CA PHE A 104 4.25 20.47 0.94
C PHE A 104 5.55 20.41 0.12
N ILE A 105 5.61 19.54 -0.89
CA ILE A 105 6.72 19.47 -1.86
C ILE A 105 6.30 19.94 -3.25
N GLY A 106 5.21 20.72 -3.33
CA GLY A 106 4.72 21.34 -4.57
C GLY A 106 4.12 20.39 -5.60
N ALA A 107 3.73 19.18 -5.20
CA ALA A 107 3.03 18.25 -6.09
C ALA A 107 1.55 18.61 -6.31
N GLY A 108 0.99 19.45 -5.43
CA GLY A 108 -0.40 19.87 -5.45
C GLY A 108 -1.41 18.78 -5.07
N GLY A 109 -2.67 18.98 -5.45
CA GLY A 109 -3.76 17.99 -5.35
C GLY A 109 -4.74 18.29 -4.22
N LEU A 110 -5.47 17.27 -3.75
CA LEU A 110 -6.48 17.45 -2.69
C LEU A 110 -5.89 17.92 -1.34
N GLY A 111 -4.59 17.70 -1.14
CA GLY A 111 -3.85 18.26 -0.01
C GLY A 111 -3.86 19.80 0.02
N ASP A 112 -3.88 20.45 -1.14
CA ASP A 112 -3.90 21.91 -1.24
C ASP A 112 -5.18 22.46 -0.61
N GLU A 113 -6.33 21.83 -0.85
CA GLU A 113 -7.62 22.26 -0.30
C GLU A 113 -7.72 22.04 1.21
N ILE A 114 -7.11 20.95 1.72
CA ILE A 114 -7.00 20.71 3.17
C ILE A 114 -6.17 21.83 3.81
N VAL A 115 -5.00 22.14 3.24
CA VAL A 115 -4.11 23.19 3.75
C VAL A 115 -4.76 24.57 3.64
N ARG A 116 -5.45 24.88 2.54
CA ARG A 116 -6.22 26.12 2.37
C ARG A 116 -7.33 26.25 3.39
N GLY A 117 -8.10 25.19 3.63
CA GLY A 117 -9.12 25.15 4.69
C GLY A 117 -8.55 25.49 6.06
N LEU A 118 -7.39 24.91 6.39
CA LEU A 118 -6.69 25.20 7.64
C LEU A 118 -6.18 26.65 7.73
N GLN A 119 -5.56 27.16 6.65
CA GLN A 119 -4.98 28.52 6.62
C GLN A 119 -6.05 29.62 6.69
N THR A 120 -7.25 29.34 6.17
CA THR A 120 -8.38 30.29 6.14
C THR A 120 -9.34 30.12 7.30
N ASP A 121 -9.03 29.25 8.28
CA ASP A 121 -9.92 28.84 9.37
C ASP A 121 -11.32 28.40 8.88
N ASN A 122 -11.37 27.84 7.67
CA ASN A 122 -12.59 27.40 7.03
C ASN A 122 -12.78 25.90 7.24
N SER A 123 -13.46 25.56 8.33
CA SER A 123 -13.76 24.18 8.69
C SER A 123 -14.59 23.44 7.64
N VAL A 124 -15.47 24.13 6.90
CA VAL A 124 -16.27 23.53 5.84
C VAL A 124 -15.39 23.08 4.68
N LEU A 125 -14.45 23.93 4.24
CA LEU A 125 -13.48 23.59 3.20
C LEU A 125 -12.55 22.45 3.65
N LEU A 126 -12.01 22.55 4.86
CA LEU A 126 -11.14 21.54 5.44
C LEU A 126 -11.80 20.15 5.49
N LEU A 127 -13.02 20.09 6.05
CA LEU A 127 -13.74 18.83 6.23
C LEU A 127 -14.26 18.26 4.91
N SER A 128 -14.71 19.10 3.98
CA SER A 128 -15.15 18.62 2.66
C SER A 128 -13.98 18.03 1.86
N ALA A 129 -12.81 18.67 1.85
CA ALA A 129 -11.62 18.13 1.22
C ALA A 129 -11.17 16.81 1.86
N ALA A 130 -11.13 16.76 3.20
CA ALA A 130 -10.79 15.54 3.93
C ALA A 130 -11.79 14.40 3.66
N ALA A 131 -13.08 14.70 3.56
CA ALA A 131 -14.12 13.73 3.24
C ALA A 131 -13.94 13.12 1.84
N VAL A 132 -13.58 13.94 0.84
CA VAL A 132 -13.28 13.45 -0.52
C VAL A 132 -12.07 12.51 -0.51
N VAL A 133 -10.99 12.87 0.20
CA VAL A 133 -9.82 11.99 0.34
C VAL A 133 -10.19 10.67 1.02
N ALA A 134 -10.96 10.72 2.12
CA ALA A 134 -11.40 9.53 2.83
C ALA A 134 -12.28 8.63 1.94
N ALA A 135 -13.19 9.22 1.16
CA ALA A 135 -14.03 8.50 0.21
C ALA A 135 -13.19 7.84 -0.89
N LEU A 136 -12.16 8.51 -1.42
CA LEU A 136 -11.24 7.92 -2.40
C LEU A 136 -10.45 6.74 -1.81
N ALA A 137 -9.91 6.90 -0.60
CA ALA A 137 -9.17 5.84 0.08
C ALA A 137 -10.04 4.61 0.34
N LEU A 138 -11.24 4.81 0.91
CA LEU A 138 -12.20 3.74 1.16
C LEU A 138 -12.72 3.12 -0.15
N GLY A 139 -12.96 3.92 -1.18
CA GLY A 139 -13.38 3.44 -2.49
C GLY A 139 -12.34 2.52 -3.13
N ALA A 140 -11.07 2.94 -3.15
CA ALA A 140 -9.97 2.13 -3.66
C ALA A 140 -9.79 0.83 -2.87
N ASP A 141 -9.86 0.92 -1.54
CA ASP A 141 -9.79 -0.21 -0.61
C ASP A 141 -10.88 -1.25 -0.90
N LEU A 142 -12.13 -0.81 -1.06
CA LEU A 142 -13.27 -1.67 -1.36
C LEU A 142 -13.19 -2.29 -2.75
N LEU A 143 -12.74 -1.53 -3.76
CA LEU A 143 -12.56 -2.04 -5.12
C LEU A 143 -11.51 -3.16 -5.16
N LEU A 144 -10.37 -2.97 -4.50
CA LEU A 144 -9.33 -4.00 -4.38
C LEU A 144 -9.83 -5.20 -3.58
N ALA A 145 -10.57 -4.98 -2.49
CA ALA A 145 -11.15 -6.06 -1.70
C ALA A 145 -12.22 -6.86 -2.46
N ALA A 146 -12.97 -6.22 -3.37
CA ALA A 146 -13.92 -6.89 -4.24
C ALA A 146 -13.21 -7.70 -5.33
N GLY A 147 -12.19 -7.12 -5.98
CA GLY A 147 -11.37 -7.81 -6.98
C GLY A 147 -10.67 -9.05 -6.41
N GLY A 148 -10.09 -8.95 -5.21
CA GLY A 148 -9.45 -10.09 -4.54
C GLY A 148 -10.43 -11.23 -4.20
N ARG A 149 -11.69 -10.90 -3.86
CA ARG A 149 -12.73 -11.90 -3.58
C ARG A 149 -13.19 -12.63 -4.84
N LEU A 150 -13.23 -11.96 -5.99
CA LEU A 150 -13.57 -12.58 -7.26
C LEU A 150 -12.46 -13.52 -7.73
N ALA A 151 -11.21 -13.09 -7.65
CA ALA A 151 -10.06 -13.93 -8.00
C ALA A 151 -9.95 -15.20 -7.13
N ALA A 152 -10.33 -15.10 -5.85
CA ALA A 152 -10.35 -16.25 -4.94
C ALA A 152 -11.54 -17.20 -5.13
N ARG A 153 -12.56 -16.82 -5.92
CA ARG A 153 -13.71 -17.69 -6.23
C ARG A 153 -13.48 -18.57 -7.46
N GLU A 154 -12.50 -18.24 -8.29
CA GLU A 154 -12.18 -18.95 -9.53
C GLU A 154 -10.99 -19.92 -9.40
N ALA A 155 -10.31 -19.93 -8.24
CA ALA A 155 -9.15 -20.78 -7.93
C ALA A 155 -9.52 -21.93 -6.98
#